data_AF-A0A379WTF2-F1
#
_entry.id   AF-A0A379WTF2-F1
#
_cell.length_a   1.000
_cell.length_b   1.000
_cell.length_c   1.000
_cell.angle_alpha   90.00
_cell.angle_beta   90.00
_cell.angle_gamma   90.00
#
_symmetry.space_group_name_H-M   'P 1'
#
loop_
_entity.id
_entity.type
_entity.pdbx_description
1 polymer ?
#
loop_
_entity_poly.entity_id
_entity_poly.type
_entity_poly.pdbx_seq_one_letter_code
_entity_poly.pdbx_strand_id
1 'polypeptide(L)'
;MTFSVQETLFSLLRLNGISGHESSIANVMQHAFEQQAKDVWRDRLGNVVARYGSDKSDALRLMIFAHMDEVGFMVRKIEPSGFLRFERVGGPAQITMPGSIVTLAGRSGDIMGCIGIKAYHFAKGDERTQPPALDKLWIDIGAKDKADAERMGIQVGTPVTLYNPPHCLGNDLVCSKALDDRLGCTALLGVAEALASTPLDIAVFLVASVQEEFNIRGIVPVLRRVRPTWRLVLISPHPATRLTCRITQMCGSTTASASPV
;
A
#
# COMPACT_ATOMS: atom_id res chain seq x y z
N MET A 1 -26.83 -2.26 -3.81
CA MET A 1 -26.31 -1.03 -4.44
C MET A 1 -25.31 -1.47 -5.49
N THR A 2 -25.36 -0.92 -6.70
CA THR A 2 -24.45 -1.29 -7.78
C THR A 2 -23.02 -0.86 -7.42
N PHE A 3 -22.05 -1.75 -7.57
CA PHE A 3 -20.63 -1.45 -7.34
C PHE A 3 -20.16 -0.27 -8.19
N SER A 4 -19.70 0.81 -7.53
CA SER A 4 -19.10 1.98 -8.18
C SER A 4 -17.59 1.94 -8.06
N VAL A 5 -16.90 1.80 -9.19
CA VAL A 5 -15.42 1.74 -9.25
C VAL A 5 -14.81 3.01 -8.66
N GLN A 6 -15.31 4.18 -9.06
CA GLN A 6 -14.73 5.46 -8.66
C GLN A 6 -14.92 5.73 -7.16
N GLU A 7 -16.13 5.51 -6.62
CA GLU A 7 -16.41 5.74 -5.20
C GLU A 7 -15.60 4.77 -4.32
N THR A 8 -15.54 3.49 -4.73
CA THR A 8 -14.74 2.48 -4.04
C THR A 8 -13.27 2.88 -4.04
N LEU A 9 -12.72 3.21 -5.22
CA LEU A 9 -11.32 3.63 -5.35
C LEU A 9 -11.03 4.86 -4.49
N PHE A 10 -11.88 5.89 -4.54
CA PHE A 10 -11.69 7.12 -3.77
C PHE A 10 -11.78 6.88 -2.27
N SER A 11 -12.64 5.97 -1.81
CA SER A 11 -12.71 5.63 -0.38
C SER A 11 -11.43 4.94 0.09
N LEU A 12 -10.89 4.00 -0.69
CA LEU A 12 -9.65 3.28 -0.40
C LEU A 12 -8.42 4.19 -0.46
N LEU A 13 -8.32 5.10 -1.45
CA LEU A 13 -7.17 6.01 -1.61
C LEU A 13 -7.04 7.05 -0.48
N ARG A 14 -8.14 7.38 0.19
CA ARG A 14 -8.15 8.32 1.34
C ARG A 14 -7.57 7.70 2.61
N LEU A 15 -7.55 6.37 2.71
CA LEU A 15 -7.02 5.69 3.88
C LEU A 15 -5.50 5.72 3.86
N ASN A 16 -4.91 5.94 5.04
CA ASN A 16 -3.47 5.87 5.26
C ASN A 16 -3.11 4.47 5.77
N GLY A 17 -2.11 3.84 5.16
CA GLY A 17 -1.62 2.55 5.63
C GLY A 17 -0.34 2.11 4.96
N ILE A 18 0.81 2.47 5.54
CA ILE A 18 2.12 1.97 5.11
C ILE A 18 2.28 0.48 5.44
N SER A 19 3.32 -0.16 4.90
CA SER A 19 3.65 -1.56 5.22
C SER A 19 3.75 -1.78 6.74
N GLY A 20 2.98 -2.73 7.26
CA GLY A 20 2.84 -3.04 8.69
C GLY A 20 1.75 -2.26 9.43
N HIS A 21 1.10 -1.29 8.78
CA HIS A 21 0.06 -0.43 9.36
C HIS A 21 -1.22 -0.39 8.50
N GLU A 22 -1.58 -1.49 7.84
CA GLU A 22 -2.65 -1.60 6.85
C GLU A 22 -4.06 -1.78 7.45
N SER A 23 -4.19 -1.74 8.79
CA SER A 23 -5.41 -2.19 9.48
C SER A 23 -6.68 -1.44 9.09
N SER A 24 -6.60 -0.13 8.81
CA SER A 24 -7.76 0.67 8.39
C SER A 24 -8.35 0.13 7.09
N ILE A 25 -7.49 -0.25 6.14
CA ILE A 25 -7.88 -0.79 4.84
C ILE A 25 -8.30 -2.24 4.97
N ALA A 26 -7.56 -3.04 5.74
CA ALA A 26 -7.94 -4.42 6.03
C ALA A 26 -9.37 -4.51 6.58
N ASN A 27 -9.78 -3.59 7.45
CA ASN A 27 -11.15 -3.54 7.99
C ASN A 27 -12.18 -3.27 6.89
N VAL A 28 -11.91 -2.35 5.95
CA VAL A 28 -12.80 -2.07 4.81
C VAL A 28 -12.91 -3.29 3.88
N MET A 29 -11.77 -3.89 3.53
CA MET A 29 -11.73 -5.07 2.67
C MET A 29 -12.46 -6.26 3.30
N GLN A 30 -12.23 -6.51 4.59
CA GLN A 30 -12.89 -7.59 5.33
C GLN A 30 -14.40 -7.38 5.37
N HIS A 31 -14.85 -6.17 5.74
CA HIS A 31 -16.28 -5.87 5.81
C HIS A 31 -16.97 -6.04 4.45
N ALA A 32 -16.33 -5.61 3.37
CA ALA A 32 -16.86 -5.77 2.02
C ALA A 32 -16.95 -7.24 1.60
N PHE A 33 -15.92 -8.04 1.88
CA PHE A 33 -15.93 -9.47 1.57
C PHE A 33 -16.96 -10.26 2.38
N GLU A 34 -17.16 -9.92 3.65
CA GLU A 34 -18.13 -10.60 4.55
C GLU A 34 -19.57 -10.51 4.04
N GLN A 35 -19.90 -9.55 3.17
CA GLN A 35 -21.25 -9.41 2.61
C GLN A 35 -21.61 -10.54 1.62
N GLN A 36 -20.62 -11.17 0.98
CA GLN A 36 -20.85 -12.01 -0.21
C GLN A 36 -20.03 -13.31 -0.22
N ALA A 37 -18.91 -13.36 0.49
CA ALA A 37 -18.05 -14.53 0.51
C ALA A 37 -18.64 -15.67 1.36
N LYS A 38 -18.25 -16.90 1.04
CA LYS A 38 -18.61 -18.08 1.84
C LYS A 38 -17.85 -18.14 3.17
N ASP A 39 -16.62 -17.64 3.17
CA ASP A 39 -15.72 -17.64 4.33
C ASP A 39 -14.75 -16.46 4.19
N VAL A 40 -14.53 -15.75 5.30
CA VAL A 40 -13.60 -14.63 5.38
C VAL A 40 -12.76 -14.78 6.63
N TRP A 41 -11.45 -14.64 6.48
CA TRP A 41 -10.54 -14.64 7.62
C TRP A 41 -9.39 -13.66 7.42
N ARG A 42 -8.89 -13.17 8.55
CA ARG A 42 -7.69 -12.34 8.62
C ARG A 42 -6.58 -13.12 9.29
N ASP A 43 -5.39 -13.15 8.70
CA ASP A 43 -4.24 -13.80 9.33
C ASP A 43 -3.53 -12.88 10.34
N ARG A 44 -2.50 -13.40 11.00
CA ARG A 44 -1.75 -12.65 12.04
C ARG A 44 -0.92 -11.49 11.49
N LEU A 45 -0.55 -11.50 10.21
CA LEU A 45 0.13 -10.38 9.58
C LEU A 45 -0.86 -9.30 9.14
N GLY A 46 -2.12 -9.67 8.96
CA GLY A 46 -3.21 -8.77 8.60
C GLY A 46 -3.77 -8.98 7.20
N ASN A 47 -3.31 -10.00 6.47
CA ASN A 47 -3.88 -10.35 5.17
C ASN A 47 -5.35 -10.72 5.35
N VAL A 48 -6.22 -10.16 4.50
CA VAL A 48 -7.65 -10.49 4.47
C VAL A 48 -7.91 -11.43 3.31
N VAL A 49 -8.51 -12.57 3.58
CA VAL A 49 -8.79 -13.60 2.59
C VAL A 49 -10.27 -13.88 2.56
N ALA A 50 -10.84 -13.92 1.35
CA ALA A 50 -12.24 -14.25 1.11
C ALA A 50 -12.36 -15.41 0.13
N ARG A 51 -13.20 -16.39 0.44
CA ARG A 51 -13.40 -17.60 -0.36
C ARG A 51 -14.75 -17.60 -1.06
N TYR A 52 -14.73 -17.95 -2.35
CA TYR A 52 -15.88 -18.09 -3.23
C TYR A 52 -15.83 -19.43 -3.98
N GLY A 53 -16.96 -19.82 -4.59
CA GLY A 53 -17.05 -20.99 -5.46
C GLY A 53 -17.08 -22.32 -4.70
N SER A 54 -16.49 -23.36 -5.28
CA SER A 54 -16.65 -24.76 -4.86
C SER A 54 -16.07 -25.05 -3.46
N ASP A 55 -16.74 -25.95 -2.74
CA ASP A 55 -16.33 -26.49 -1.43
C ASP A 55 -15.65 -27.86 -1.54
N LYS A 56 -15.56 -28.42 -2.75
CA LYS A 56 -14.96 -29.73 -2.98
C LYS A 56 -13.46 -29.68 -2.70
N SER A 57 -12.94 -30.71 -2.04
CA SER A 57 -11.52 -30.79 -1.66
C SER A 57 -10.56 -30.87 -2.84
N ASP A 58 -11.03 -31.37 -3.98
CA ASP A 58 -10.32 -31.53 -5.26
C ASP A 58 -10.56 -30.38 -6.25
N ALA A 59 -11.37 -29.38 -5.87
CA ALA A 59 -11.61 -28.22 -6.72
C ALA A 59 -10.31 -27.48 -7.02
N LEU A 60 -10.16 -27.02 -8.27
CA LEU A 60 -9.05 -26.16 -8.66
C LEU A 60 -9.08 -24.88 -7.83
N ARG A 61 -7.92 -24.50 -7.27
CA ARG A 61 -7.80 -23.35 -6.37
C ARG A 61 -7.15 -22.19 -7.10
N LEU A 62 -7.93 -21.15 -7.39
CA LEU A 62 -7.44 -19.90 -7.94
C LEU A 62 -7.28 -18.87 -6.83
N MET A 63 -6.12 -18.25 -6.72
CA MET A 63 -5.91 -17.10 -5.85
C MET A 63 -5.74 -15.84 -6.69
N ILE A 64 -6.48 -14.78 -6.36
CA ILE A 64 -6.31 -13.45 -6.94
C ILE A 64 -5.95 -12.52 -5.79
N PHE A 65 -4.85 -11.78 -5.90
CA PHE A 65 -4.42 -10.91 -4.82
C PHE A 65 -3.90 -9.56 -5.30
N ALA A 66 -4.07 -8.58 -4.43
CA ALA A 66 -3.63 -7.18 -4.53
C ALA A 66 -3.06 -6.78 -3.17
N HIS A 67 -2.20 -5.77 -3.10
CA HIS A 67 -1.62 -5.34 -1.82
C HIS A 67 -2.31 -4.10 -1.25
N MET A 68 -2.39 -4.06 0.08
CA MET A 68 -3.07 -3.01 0.84
C MET A 68 -2.10 -1.97 1.39
N ASP A 69 -0.80 -2.21 1.38
CA ASP A 69 0.14 -1.22 1.86
C ASP A 69 0.40 -0.13 0.81
N GLU A 70 0.94 0.97 1.26
CA GLU A 70 1.48 2.02 0.41
C GLU A 70 2.90 2.36 0.89
N VAL A 71 3.73 2.90 0.00
CA VAL A 71 5.01 3.47 0.41
C VAL A 71 4.81 4.66 1.35
N GLY A 72 5.75 4.86 2.27
CA GLY A 72 5.73 6.02 3.15
C GLY A 72 6.97 6.12 4.02
N PHE A 73 6.78 6.61 5.24
CA PHE A 73 7.87 6.88 6.17
C PHE A 73 7.52 6.48 7.59
N MET A 74 8.53 6.43 8.43
CA MET A 74 8.38 6.19 9.86
C MET A 74 9.28 7.13 10.64
N VAL A 75 8.73 7.75 11.69
CA VAL A 75 9.51 8.63 12.57
C VAL A 75 10.61 7.83 13.26
N ARG A 76 11.87 8.21 13.05
CA ARG A 76 13.05 7.59 13.68
C ARG A 76 13.52 8.34 14.92
N LYS A 77 13.36 9.67 14.94
CA LYS A 77 13.83 10.52 16.05
C LYS A 77 13.01 11.80 16.13
N ILE A 78 12.75 12.25 17.34
CA ILE A 78 12.23 13.59 17.63
C ILE A 78 13.42 14.41 18.14
N GLU A 79 13.78 15.48 17.42
CA GLU A 79 14.85 16.39 17.82
C GLU A 79 14.40 17.27 19.00
N PRO A 80 15.34 17.79 19.82
CA PRO A 80 15.00 18.72 20.90
C PRO A 80 14.17 19.93 20.44
N SER A 81 14.37 20.36 19.19
CA SER A 81 13.64 21.47 18.55
C SER A 81 12.23 21.11 18.06
N GLY A 82 11.76 19.88 18.26
CA GLY A 82 10.44 19.41 17.79
C GLY A 82 10.41 18.88 16.35
N PHE A 83 11.46 19.09 15.55
CA PHE A 83 11.57 18.50 14.21
C PHE A 83 11.72 16.98 14.26
N LEU A 84 11.17 16.32 13.25
CA LEU A 84 11.16 14.85 13.18
C LEU A 84 12.13 14.36 12.11
N ARG A 85 12.99 13.41 12.48
CA ARG A 85 13.74 12.60 11.52
C ARG A 85 12.96 11.35 11.21
N PHE A 86 13.04 10.91 9.96
CA PHE A 86 12.25 9.78 9.46
C PHE A 86 13.11 8.84 8.61
N GLU A 87 12.65 7.61 8.50
CA GLU A 87 13.18 6.59 7.58
C GLU A 87 12.11 6.22 6.56
N ARG A 88 12.54 5.69 5.42
CA ARG A 88 11.63 5.21 4.39
C ARG A 88 11.06 3.84 4.77
N VAL A 89 9.78 3.65 4.50
CA VAL A 89 9.11 2.36 4.51
C VAL A 89 8.69 2.05 3.08
N GLY A 90 9.29 1.00 2.50
CA GLY A 90 9.22 0.70 1.08
C GLY A 90 10.11 1.61 0.23
N GLY A 91 9.71 1.85 -1.02
CA GLY A 91 10.52 2.51 -2.04
C GLY A 91 10.11 3.93 -2.46
N PRO A 92 9.68 4.86 -1.57
CA PRO A 92 9.29 6.19 -2.03
C PRO A 92 10.50 6.95 -2.63
N ALA A 93 10.27 7.60 -3.77
CA ALA A 93 11.30 8.32 -4.52
C ALA A 93 11.78 9.55 -3.74
N GLN A 94 13.07 9.62 -3.40
CA GLN A 94 13.63 10.70 -2.58
C GLN A 94 13.50 12.08 -3.21
N ILE A 95 13.52 12.13 -4.54
CA ILE A 95 13.43 13.38 -5.31
C ILE A 95 12.08 14.08 -5.16
N THR A 96 11.00 13.37 -4.82
CA THR A 96 9.65 13.93 -4.68
C THR A 96 9.33 14.39 -3.25
N MET A 97 10.22 14.13 -2.28
CA MET A 97 9.96 14.37 -0.86
C MET A 97 10.00 15.86 -0.47
N PRO A 98 11.00 16.67 -0.89
CA PRO A 98 11.11 18.05 -0.42
C PRO A 98 9.87 18.88 -0.73
N GLY A 99 9.31 19.57 0.28
CA GLY A 99 8.12 20.40 0.16
C GLY A 99 6.79 19.65 0.12
N SER A 100 6.80 18.31 0.22
CA SER A 100 5.58 17.52 0.29
C SER A 100 4.90 17.64 1.64
N ILE A 101 3.57 17.70 1.63
CA ILE A 101 2.74 17.56 2.83
C ILE A 101 2.60 16.08 3.16
N VAL A 102 2.62 15.76 4.46
CA VAL A 102 2.53 14.40 4.98
C VAL A 102 1.50 14.31 6.08
N THR A 103 0.93 13.12 6.25
CA THR A 103 0.07 12.75 7.38
C THR A 103 0.83 11.84 8.33
N LEU A 104 0.88 12.19 9.61
CA LEU A 104 1.45 11.37 10.67
C LEU A 104 0.31 10.74 11.47
N ALA A 105 0.30 9.41 11.56
CA ALA A 105 -0.69 8.66 12.34
C ALA A 105 -0.36 8.72 13.84
N GLY A 106 -0.64 9.86 14.46
CA GLY A 106 -0.41 10.11 15.88
C GLY A 106 -1.35 9.31 16.78
N ARG A 107 -0.96 9.12 18.06
CA ARG A 107 -1.77 8.37 19.03
C ARG A 107 -3.15 9.00 19.30
N SER A 108 -3.25 10.32 19.14
CA SER A 108 -4.48 11.09 19.36
C SER A 108 -5.24 11.40 18.07
N GLY A 109 -4.78 10.89 16.93
CA GLY A 109 -5.31 11.19 15.60
C GLY A 109 -4.22 11.66 14.64
N ASP A 110 -4.65 11.87 13.40
CA ASP A 110 -3.77 12.27 12.31
C ASP A 110 -3.30 13.72 12.46
N ILE A 111 -2.01 13.95 12.21
CA ILE A 111 -1.36 15.26 12.24
C ILE A 111 -0.76 15.57 10.88
N MET A 112 -0.98 16.79 10.40
CA MET A 112 -0.33 17.28 9.18
C MET A 112 1.10 17.73 9.48
N GLY A 113 2.01 17.38 8.58
CA GLY A 113 3.37 17.89 8.59
C GLY A 113 3.84 18.25 7.19
N CYS A 114 5.00 18.89 7.11
CA CYS A 114 5.66 19.23 5.85
C CYS A 114 7.10 18.73 5.87
N ILE A 115 7.54 18.11 4.77
CA ILE A 115 8.94 17.71 4.61
C ILE A 115 9.77 18.94 4.25
N GLY A 116 10.58 19.39 5.20
CA GLY A 116 11.51 20.50 5.05
C GLY A 116 12.82 20.09 4.41
N ILE A 117 13.43 21.06 3.73
CA ILE A 117 14.80 21.02 3.21
C ILE A 117 15.49 22.34 3.61
N LYS A 118 16.82 22.31 3.72
CA LYS A 118 17.62 23.53 3.84
C LYS A 118 17.27 24.51 2.71
N ALA A 119 16.98 25.75 3.07
CA ALA A 119 16.57 26.76 2.11
C ALA A 119 17.66 27.04 1.07
N TYR A 120 17.23 27.22 -0.18
CA TYR A 120 18.10 27.31 -1.36
C TYR A 120 19.17 28.42 -1.25
N HIS A 121 18.82 29.58 -0.69
CA HIS A 121 19.76 30.71 -0.53
C HIS A 121 20.90 30.41 0.46
N PHE A 122 20.75 29.41 1.34
CA PHE A 122 21.80 28.93 2.25
C PHE A 122 22.52 27.68 1.71
N ALA A 123 22.03 27.06 0.62
CA ALA A 123 22.69 25.94 -0.03
C ALA A 123 23.93 26.42 -0.77
N LYS A 124 25.03 25.66 -0.66
CA LYS A 124 26.33 25.98 -1.29
C LYS A 124 26.77 24.85 -2.23
N GLY A 125 27.42 25.22 -3.34
CA GLY A 125 28.00 24.25 -4.28
C GLY A 125 26.98 23.23 -4.78
N ASP A 126 27.37 21.95 -4.74
CA ASP A 126 26.57 20.82 -5.23
C ASP A 126 25.25 20.60 -4.48
N GLU A 127 25.08 21.17 -3.28
CA GLU A 127 23.79 21.13 -2.56
C GLU A 127 22.64 21.80 -3.34
N ARG A 128 22.96 22.65 -4.33
CA ARG A 128 21.97 23.33 -5.18
C ARG A 128 21.48 22.48 -6.35
N THR A 129 22.29 21.52 -6.79
CA THR A 129 22.06 20.77 -8.03
C THR A 129 21.72 19.30 -7.76
N GLN A 130 22.07 18.79 -6.58
CA GLN A 130 21.82 17.41 -6.19
C GLN A 130 20.60 17.29 -5.28
N PRO A 131 19.78 16.21 -5.44
CA PRO A 131 18.74 15.90 -4.49
C PRO A 131 19.31 15.74 -3.07
N PRO A 132 18.69 16.34 -2.03
CA PRO A 132 19.18 16.23 -0.66
C PRO A 132 19.12 14.77 -0.21
N ALA A 133 20.15 14.31 0.50
CA ALA A 133 20.11 13.02 1.20
C ALA A 133 19.00 13.00 2.27
N LEU A 134 18.47 11.81 2.59
CA LEU A 134 17.36 11.66 3.55
C LEU A 134 17.69 12.24 4.94
N ASP A 135 18.95 12.16 5.38
CA ASP A 135 19.42 12.73 6.66
C ASP A 135 19.38 14.27 6.69
N LYS A 136 19.30 14.92 5.52
CA LYS A 136 19.13 16.37 5.37
C LYS A 136 17.67 16.81 5.37
N LEU A 137 16.73 15.87 5.35
CA LEU A 137 15.31 16.14 5.44
C LEU A 137 14.82 16.03 6.88
N TRP A 138 13.73 16.74 7.17
CA TRP A 138 13.00 16.66 8.42
C TRP A 138 11.52 16.88 8.16
N ILE A 139 10.67 16.38 9.04
CA ILE A 139 9.25 16.75 9.04
C ILE A 139 9.02 17.80 10.12
N ASP A 140 8.37 18.89 9.72
CA ASP A 140 7.87 19.92 10.61
C ASP A 140 6.36 19.71 10.82
N ILE A 141 5.94 19.69 12.08
CA ILE A 141 4.54 19.60 12.51
C ILE A 141 4.10 20.84 13.30
N GLY A 142 4.95 21.86 13.41
CA GLY A 142 4.72 23.06 14.22
C GLY A 142 4.98 22.89 15.72
N ALA A 143 5.66 21.81 16.14
CA ALA A 143 6.00 21.58 17.53
C ALA A 143 7.12 22.54 18.00
N LYS A 144 6.98 23.10 19.21
CA LYS A 144 7.98 24.01 19.79
C LYS A 144 9.25 23.31 20.25
N ASP A 145 9.09 22.08 20.71
CA ASP A 145 10.15 21.24 21.24
C ASP A 145 9.73 19.76 21.18
N LYS A 146 10.61 18.87 21.64
CA LYS A 146 10.34 17.44 21.70
C LYS A 146 9.09 17.09 22.54
N ALA A 147 8.90 17.74 23.69
CA ALA A 147 7.79 17.42 24.59
C ALA A 147 6.44 17.84 23.98
N ASP A 148 6.43 18.94 23.22
CA ASP A 148 5.28 19.37 22.44
C ASP A 148 4.91 18.35 21.36
N ALA A 149 5.89 17.87 20.58
CA ALA A 149 5.66 16.83 19.57
C ALA A 149 5.11 15.53 20.18
N GLU A 150 5.64 15.11 21.34
CA GLU A 150 5.15 13.95 22.08
C GLU A 150 3.72 14.15 22.61
N ARG A 151 3.40 15.36 23.08
CA ARG A 151 2.05 15.75 23.52
C ARG A 151 1.05 15.75 22.37
N MET A 152 1.47 16.17 21.16
CA MET A 152 0.64 16.06 19.96
C MET A 152 0.35 14.58 19.61
N GLY A 153 1.16 13.64 20.12
CA GLY A 153 0.92 12.21 19.97
C GLY A 153 1.92 11.52 19.03
N ILE A 154 3.02 12.20 18.69
CA ILE A 154 4.11 11.65 17.88
C ILE A 154 5.09 10.88 18.78
N GLN A 155 5.57 9.75 18.28
CA GLN A 155 6.61 8.95 18.92
C GLN A 155 7.54 8.36 17.86
N VAL A 156 8.69 7.85 18.29
CA VAL A 156 9.50 6.99 17.42
C VAL A 156 8.66 5.78 17.02
N GLY A 157 8.63 5.48 15.72
CA GLY A 157 7.75 4.46 15.14
C GLY A 157 6.42 4.99 14.62
N THR A 158 6.10 6.28 14.77
CA THR A 158 4.88 6.86 14.18
C THR A 158 4.90 6.72 12.65
N PRO A 159 3.89 6.08 12.04
CA PRO A 159 3.74 5.98 10.59
C PRO A 159 3.48 7.34 9.94
N VAL A 160 3.99 7.53 8.73
CA VAL A 160 3.83 8.74 7.95
C VAL A 160 3.51 8.39 6.50
N THR A 161 2.46 8.99 5.93
CA THR A 161 2.09 8.89 4.52
C THR A 161 2.19 10.24 3.82
N LEU A 162 2.36 10.24 2.50
CA LEU A 162 2.20 11.47 1.72
C LEU A 162 0.74 11.92 1.77
N TYR A 163 0.51 13.22 1.89
CA TYR A 163 -0.82 13.80 1.79
C TYR A 163 -1.09 14.18 0.33
N ASN A 164 -1.79 13.30 -0.39
CA ASN A 164 -2.25 13.54 -1.77
C ASN A 164 -3.63 12.88 -2.00
N PRO A 165 -4.72 13.50 -1.50
CA PRO A 165 -6.06 12.93 -1.59
C PRO A 165 -6.51 12.76 -3.06
N PRO A 166 -7.40 11.79 -3.34
CA PRO A 166 -7.81 11.50 -4.71
C PRO A 166 -8.58 12.65 -5.32
N HIS A 167 -8.22 12.99 -6.56
CA HIS A 167 -8.89 13.98 -7.38
C HIS A 167 -8.98 13.53 -8.84
N CYS A 168 -10.06 13.93 -9.51
CA CYS A 168 -10.18 13.78 -10.94
C CYS A 168 -9.32 14.84 -11.64
N LEU A 169 -8.68 14.45 -12.73
CA LEU A 169 -8.00 15.36 -13.64
C LEU A 169 -9.02 15.91 -14.67
N GLY A 170 -8.55 16.59 -15.71
CA GLY A 170 -9.43 17.22 -16.71
C GLY A 170 -10.26 16.26 -17.57
N ASN A 171 -10.17 14.96 -17.33
CA ASN A 171 -10.85 13.86 -18.02
C ASN A 171 -11.09 12.72 -17.02
N ASP A 172 -11.36 11.50 -17.51
CA ASP A 172 -11.63 10.31 -16.69
C ASP A 172 -10.38 9.72 -16.02
N LEU A 173 -9.34 10.52 -15.80
CA LEU A 173 -8.11 10.12 -15.12
C LEU A 173 -8.14 10.57 -13.66
N VAL A 174 -7.57 9.73 -12.80
CA VAL A 174 -7.48 9.96 -11.36
C VAL A 174 -6.02 10.17 -10.97
N CYS A 175 -5.78 11.12 -10.08
CA CYS A 175 -4.49 11.34 -9.45
C CYS A 175 -4.64 11.23 -7.92
N SER A 176 -3.76 10.45 -7.29
CA SER A 176 -3.73 10.27 -5.83
C SER A 176 -2.45 9.55 -5.39
N LYS A 177 -2.18 9.57 -4.08
CA LYS A 177 -1.28 8.60 -3.45
C LYS A 177 -1.83 7.17 -3.56
N ALA A 178 -0.98 6.17 -3.35
CA ALA A 178 -1.38 4.77 -3.17
C ALA A 178 -2.21 4.15 -4.31
N LEU A 179 -2.16 4.68 -5.54
CA LEU A 179 -2.77 3.99 -6.69
C LEU A 179 -2.20 2.56 -6.83
N ASP A 180 -0.91 2.43 -6.56
CA ASP A 180 -0.24 1.17 -6.22
C ASP A 180 -0.48 0.83 -4.74
N ASP A 181 -1.25 -0.20 -4.38
CA ASP A 181 -2.12 -1.05 -5.22
C ASP A 181 -3.60 -0.97 -4.78
N ARG A 182 -4.04 0.23 -4.39
CA ARG A 182 -5.48 0.48 -4.11
C ARG A 182 -6.35 0.24 -5.35
N LEU A 183 -5.77 0.36 -6.55
CA LEU A 183 -6.42 -0.02 -7.79
C LEU A 183 -6.69 -1.54 -7.83
N GLY A 184 -5.69 -2.37 -7.52
CA GLY A 184 -5.86 -3.81 -7.40
C GLY A 184 -6.86 -4.19 -6.32
N CYS A 185 -6.83 -3.53 -5.16
CA CYS A 185 -7.82 -3.73 -4.10
C CYS A 185 -9.25 -3.40 -4.58
N THR A 186 -9.42 -2.31 -5.34
CA THR A 186 -10.71 -1.95 -5.93
C THR A 186 -11.17 -3.01 -6.94
N ALA A 187 -10.26 -3.52 -7.77
CA ALA A 187 -10.56 -4.59 -8.70
C ALA A 187 -10.95 -5.89 -7.98
N LEU A 188 -10.31 -6.23 -6.85
CA LEU A 188 -10.74 -7.37 -6.02
C LEU A 188 -12.19 -7.22 -5.54
N LEU A 189 -12.60 -6.03 -5.10
CA LEU A 189 -13.98 -5.79 -4.68
C LEU A 189 -14.97 -5.88 -5.84
N GLY A 190 -14.59 -5.43 -7.04
CA GLY A 190 -15.41 -5.61 -8.25
C GLY A 190 -15.52 -7.08 -8.66
N VAL A 191 -14.45 -7.86 -8.51
CA VAL A 191 -14.47 -9.31 -8.73
C VAL A 191 -15.35 -9.98 -7.67
N ALA A 192 -15.26 -9.60 -6.40
CA ALA A 192 -16.11 -10.12 -5.33
C ALA A 192 -17.61 -9.98 -5.66
N GLU A 193 -18.01 -8.77 -6.11
CA GLU A 193 -19.38 -8.48 -6.53
C GLU A 193 -19.84 -9.41 -7.68
N ALA A 194 -18.98 -9.62 -8.68
CA ALA A 194 -19.29 -10.50 -9.82
C ALA A 194 -19.37 -11.98 -9.41
N LEU A 195 -18.55 -12.43 -8.45
CA LEU A 195 -18.55 -13.82 -7.98
C LEU A 195 -19.72 -14.12 -7.05
N ALA A 196 -20.32 -13.12 -6.39
CA ALA A 196 -21.39 -13.30 -5.41
C ALA A 196 -22.61 -14.04 -5.97
N SER A 197 -22.94 -13.83 -7.25
CA SER A 197 -24.08 -14.45 -7.94
C SER A 197 -23.69 -15.51 -8.96
N THR A 198 -22.39 -15.83 -9.06
CA THR A 198 -21.88 -16.75 -10.09
C THR A 198 -21.60 -18.13 -9.48
N PRO A 199 -22.29 -19.19 -9.93
CA PRO A 199 -21.93 -20.55 -9.56
C PRO A 199 -20.59 -20.95 -10.21
N LEU A 200 -19.67 -21.50 -9.41
CA LEU A 200 -18.31 -21.84 -9.85
C LEU A 200 -17.92 -23.23 -9.38
N ASP A 201 -17.39 -24.04 -10.30
CA ASP A 201 -16.82 -25.35 -10.00
C ASP A 201 -15.41 -25.28 -9.40
N ILE A 202 -14.78 -24.11 -9.44
CA ILE A 202 -13.47 -23.83 -8.86
C ILE A 202 -13.60 -23.11 -7.50
N ALA A 203 -12.58 -23.23 -6.66
CA ALA A 203 -12.48 -22.45 -5.42
C ALA A 203 -11.63 -21.20 -5.68
N VAL A 204 -12.24 -20.02 -5.50
CA VAL A 204 -11.57 -18.73 -5.71
C VAL A 204 -11.26 -18.10 -4.36
N PHE A 205 -10.02 -17.64 -4.19
CA PHE A 205 -9.53 -16.96 -3.01
C PHE A 205 -9.12 -15.54 -3.40
N LEU A 206 -9.91 -14.55 -3.00
CA LEU A 206 -9.53 -13.14 -3.13
C LEU A 206 -8.72 -12.75 -1.90
N VAL A 207 -7.56 -12.14 -2.09
CA VAL A 207 -6.65 -11.79 -0.98
C VAL A 207 -6.24 -10.33 -1.07
N ALA A 208 -6.61 -9.56 -0.05
CA ALA A 208 -6.03 -8.24 0.20
C ALA A 208 -4.81 -8.45 1.09
N SER A 209 -3.62 -8.32 0.48
CA SER A 209 -2.34 -8.69 1.08
C SER A 209 -1.66 -7.52 1.79
N VAL A 210 -0.68 -7.83 2.64
CA VAL A 210 0.09 -6.82 3.42
C VAL A 210 1.57 -6.85 3.04
N GLN A 211 2.29 -5.77 3.38
CA GLN A 211 3.75 -5.67 3.31
C GLN A 211 4.38 -6.05 1.96
N GLU A 212 3.73 -5.73 0.85
CA GLU A 212 4.32 -5.89 -0.47
C GLU A 212 5.52 -4.96 -0.64
N GLU A 213 5.31 -3.67 -0.38
CA GLU A 213 6.26 -2.59 -0.65
C GLU A 213 7.53 -2.69 0.21
N PHE A 214 7.45 -3.41 1.33
CA PHE A 214 8.59 -3.65 2.20
C PHE A 214 9.47 -4.80 1.71
N ASN A 215 8.89 -5.97 1.38
CA ASN A 215 9.66 -7.14 0.96
C ASN A 215 8.87 -8.23 0.20
N ILE A 216 7.61 -8.00 -0.18
CA ILE A 216 6.74 -8.94 -0.93
C ILE A 216 6.38 -10.23 -0.15
N ARG A 217 6.85 -10.39 1.10
CA ARG A 217 6.68 -11.65 1.85
C ARG A 217 5.42 -11.72 2.68
N GLY A 218 4.66 -10.62 2.81
CA GLY A 218 3.44 -10.63 3.61
C GLY A 218 2.39 -11.63 3.12
N ILE A 219 2.36 -11.94 1.80
CA ILE A 219 1.44 -12.94 1.21
C ILE A 219 1.84 -14.41 1.50
N VAL A 220 3.09 -14.68 1.89
CA VAL A 220 3.64 -16.04 2.01
C VAL A 220 2.84 -16.96 2.95
N PRO A 221 2.37 -16.52 4.14
CA PRO A 221 1.54 -17.35 5.00
C PRO A 221 0.24 -17.79 4.34
N VAL A 222 -0.41 -16.89 3.58
CA VAL A 222 -1.65 -17.19 2.85
C VAL A 222 -1.38 -18.20 1.74
N LEU A 223 -0.28 -18.04 0.99
CA LEU A 223 0.11 -19.02 -0.04
C LEU A 223 0.30 -20.43 0.53
N ARG A 224 0.92 -20.54 1.72
CA ARG A 224 1.16 -21.82 2.38
C ARG A 224 -0.13 -22.47 2.91
N ARG A 225 -1.09 -21.66 3.36
CA ARG A 225 -2.39 -22.11 3.86
C ARG A 225 -3.34 -22.50 2.73
N VAL A 226 -3.46 -21.65 1.71
CA VAL A 226 -4.39 -21.85 0.59
C VAL A 226 -3.85 -22.86 -0.41
N ARG A 227 -2.53 -22.92 -0.64
CA ARG A 227 -1.90 -23.78 -1.67
C ARG A 227 -2.63 -23.69 -3.03
N PRO A 228 -2.73 -22.48 -3.61
CA PRO A 228 -3.48 -22.31 -4.85
C PRO A 228 -2.76 -23.00 -6.03
N THR A 229 -3.55 -23.58 -6.93
CA THR A 229 -3.10 -24.13 -8.21
C THR A 229 -2.64 -23.02 -9.15
N TRP A 230 -3.41 -21.94 -9.22
CA TRP A 230 -3.13 -20.77 -10.05
C TRP A 230 -3.16 -19.50 -9.21
N ARG A 231 -2.33 -18.52 -9.59
CA ARG A 231 -2.21 -17.24 -8.89
C ARG A 231 -2.28 -16.12 -9.92
N LEU A 232 -3.18 -15.18 -9.72
CA LEU A 232 -3.26 -13.94 -10.46
C LEU A 232 -2.88 -12.80 -9.52
N VAL A 233 -1.87 -12.03 -9.89
CA VAL A 233 -1.44 -10.86 -9.14
C VAL A 233 -1.98 -9.64 -9.84
N LEU A 234 -2.76 -8.85 -9.12
CA LEU A 234 -3.11 -7.50 -9.53
C LEU A 234 -2.00 -6.59 -9.01
N ILE A 235 -1.42 -5.80 -9.90
CA ILE A 235 -0.37 -4.85 -9.57
C ILE A 235 -0.53 -3.64 -10.48
N SER A 236 -0.25 -2.44 -9.97
CA SER A 236 -0.20 -1.26 -10.81
C SER A 236 0.96 -1.39 -11.82
N PRO A 237 0.73 -1.12 -13.11
CA PRO A 237 1.81 -1.10 -14.08
C PRO A 237 2.75 0.09 -13.81
N HIS A 238 4.04 -0.09 -14.13
CA HIS A 238 5.03 0.98 -14.15
C HIS A 238 4.49 2.22 -14.92
N PRO A 239 4.83 3.47 -14.52
CA PRO A 239 4.18 4.72 -14.97
C PRO A 239 4.14 4.98 -16.49
N ALA A 240 4.86 4.20 -17.29
CA ALA A 240 4.89 4.29 -18.75
C ALA A 240 3.84 3.40 -19.45
N THR A 241 3.00 2.66 -18.73
CA THR A 241 2.08 1.68 -19.34
C THR A 241 0.63 2.08 -19.11
N ARG A 242 -0.08 2.39 -20.21
CA ARG A 242 -1.55 2.27 -20.20
C ARG A 242 -1.88 0.84 -19.78
N LEU A 243 -2.81 0.69 -18.83
CA LEU A 243 -3.22 -0.59 -18.24
C LEU A 243 -3.28 -1.70 -19.30
N THR A 244 -2.31 -2.62 -19.24
CA THR A 244 -2.30 -3.87 -19.98
C THR A 244 -1.99 -4.97 -18.96
N CYS A 245 -2.98 -5.81 -18.70
CA CYS A 245 -2.87 -6.94 -17.77
C CYS A 245 -1.79 -7.92 -18.27
N ARG A 246 -0.76 -8.21 -17.46
CA ARG A 246 0.21 -9.27 -17.74
C ARG A 246 0.00 -10.43 -16.78
N ILE A 247 -0.49 -11.55 -17.31
CA ILE A 247 -0.53 -12.83 -16.61
C ILE A 247 0.93 -13.32 -16.49
N THR A 248 1.49 -13.31 -15.29
CA THR A 248 2.81 -13.91 -15.03
C THR A 248 2.63 -15.33 -14.49
N GLN A 249 3.05 -16.31 -15.30
CA GLN A 249 3.16 -17.70 -14.87
C GLN A 249 4.56 -17.91 -14.27
N MET A 250 4.70 -17.75 -12.95
CA MET A 250 5.91 -18.22 -12.25
C MET A 250 5.73 -19.69 -11.89
N CYS A 251 6.09 -20.58 -12.80
CA CYS A 251 6.32 -21.99 -12.49
C CYS A 251 7.82 -22.28 -12.65
N GLY A 252 8.44 -22.77 -11.59
CA GLY A 252 9.86 -23.09 -11.58
C GLY A 252 10.21 -24.19 -12.57
N SER A 253 11.35 -24.03 -13.24
CA SER A 253 12.15 -25.14 -13.73
C SER A 253 13.61 -24.85 -13.41
N THR A 254 14.17 -25.71 -12.56
CA THR A 254 15.61 -25.94 -12.45
C THR A 254 16.09 -26.58 -13.75
N THR A 255 16.90 -25.87 -14.53
CA THR A 255 17.91 -26.50 -15.39
C THR A 255 19.09 -25.56 -15.57
N ALA A 256 20.26 -26.03 -15.14
CA ALA A 256 21.56 -25.49 -15.47
C ALA A 256 21.89 -25.69 -16.96
N SER A 257 22.61 -24.74 -17.56
CA SER A 257 23.62 -24.87 -18.63
C SER A 257 23.67 -23.53 -19.40
N ALA A 258 24.74 -22.75 -19.20
CA ALA A 258 25.98 -22.73 -19.99
C ALA A 258 25.91 -21.66 -21.10
N SER A 259 26.65 -20.57 -20.90
CA SER A 259 27.21 -19.75 -21.99
C SER A 259 28.01 -20.67 -22.94
N PRO A 260 28.09 -20.37 -24.25
CA PRO A 260 29.10 -19.41 -24.71
C PRO A 260 28.75 -18.59 -25.98
N VAL A 261 29.65 -17.63 -26.22
CA VAL A 261 29.85 -16.70 -27.36
C VAL A 261 29.04 -15.40 -27.30
#